data_AF-A0A672HAR4-F1
#
_entry.id   AF-A0A672HAR4-F1
#
_cell.length_a   1.000
_cell.length_b   1.000
_cell.length_c   1.000
_cell.angle_alpha   90.00
_cell.angle_beta   90.00
_cell.angle_gamma   90.00
#
_symmetry.space_group_name_H-M   'P 1'
#
loop_
_entity.id
_entity.type
_entity.pdbx_description
1 polymer ?
#
loop_
_entity_poly.entity_id
_entity_poly.type
_entity_poly.pdbx_seq_one_letter_code
_entity_poly.pdbx_strand_id
1 'polypeptide(L)'
;RVFLAVLVGSLLMLTAEAKVGNASDAEFCFETEQCLLFDVICETDDYEVRHYDSVKWVSTNERSFMMEMAAMRAFRRLYGYITGDNEHGKKIDMTTPVVVKMVDKKFWQRGTYTMSFLLPAEHQKNPPKPTNSEVFIHETPDVNVYVRSYGGWMTALEDDRQTRNLYGALDEVGAKYQKGYHFAVGYNSPMTMFNRHNEVWVVVEGDPVCPAFEEP
;
A
#
# COMPACT_ATOMS: atom_id res chain seq x y z
N ARG A 1 4.80 -15.21 58.76
CA ARG A 1 4.37 -15.79 57.46
C ARG A 1 3.89 -14.64 56.60
N VAL A 2 4.70 -14.20 55.63
CA VAL A 2 4.40 -13.05 54.76
C VAL A 2 3.84 -13.62 53.45
N PHE A 3 2.63 -13.21 53.07
CA PHE A 3 2.05 -13.53 51.76
C PHE A 3 2.55 -12.49 50.75
N LEU A 4 3.41 -12.90 49.80
CA LEU A 4 3.64 -12.13 48.59
C LEU A 4 2.49 -12.41 47.61
N ALA A 5 1.65 -11.42 47.38
CA ALA A 5 0.73 -11.42 46.25
C ALA A 5 1.51 -10.97 45.01
N VAL A 6 1.78 -11.91 44.10
CA VAL A 6 2.33 -11.58 42.77
C VAL A 6 1.17 -11.17 41.88
N LEU A 7 1.05 -9.86 41.64
CA LEU A 7 0.17 -9.30 40.62
C LEU A 7 0.77 -9.61 39.24
N VAL A 8 0.18 -10.57 38.53
CA VAL A 8 0.45 -10.78 37.11
C VAL A 8 -0.29 -9.69 36.34
N GLY A 9 0.42 -8.62 36.00
CA GLY A 9 -0.07 -7.61 35.08
C GLY A 9 -0.20 -8.21 33.69
N SER A 10 -1.43 -8.48 33.26
CA SER A 10 -1.72 -8.86 31.88
C SER A 10 -1.50 -7.63 30.99
N LEU A 11 -0.37 -7.58 30.28
CA LEU A 11 -0.15 -6.60 29.22
C LEU A 11 -1.09 -6.97 28.06
N LEU A 12 -2.27 -6.35 28.03
CA LEU A 12 -3.13 -6.36 26.84
C LEU A 12 -2.38 -5.57 25.75
N MET A 13 -1.63 -6.29 24.91
CA MET A 13 -1.27 -5.78 23.61
C MET A 13 -2.59 -5.53 22.88
N LEU A 14 -3.00 -4.26 22.78
CA LEU A 14 -3.98 -3.83 21.80
C LEU A 14 -3.35 -4.16 20.45
N THR A 15 -3.71 -5.31 19.88
CA THR A 15 -3.49 -5.53 18.46
C THR A 15 -4.39 -4.52 17.77
N ALA A 16 -3.80 -3.46 17.21
CA ALA A 16 -4.51 -2.64 16.26
C ALA A 16 -5.08 -3.59 15.22
N GLU A 17 -6.41 -3.66 15.14
CA GLU A 17 -7.05 -4.44 14.08
C GLU A 17 -6.74 -3.71 12.78
N ALA A 18 -6.00 -4.36 11.90
CA ALA A 18 -5.80 -3.95 10.52
C ALA A 18 -7.10 -3.34 9.96
N LYS A 19 -7.07 -2.05 9.55
CA LYS A 19 -8.18 -1.35 8.90
C LYS A 19 -8.41 -1.84 7.47
N VAL A 20 -8.68 -3.13 7.31
CA VAL A 20 -9.22 -3.70 6.08
C VAL A 20 -10.72 -3.82 6.29
N GLY A 21 -11.47 -2.91 5.67
CA GLY A 21 -12.89 -2.72 5.93
C GLY A 21 -13.70 -2.64 4.66
N ASN A 22 -14.98 -2.29 4.78
CA ASN A 22 -15.89 -2.25 3.65
C ASN A 22 -15.48 -1.15 2.66
N ALA A 23 -15.41 -1.51 1.38
CA ALA A 23 -15.11 -0.57 0.31
C ALA A 23 -16.10 0.60 0.22
N SER A 24 -17.33 0.48 0.74
CA SER A 24 -18.29 1.59 0.79
C SER A 24 -17.79 2.82 1.56
N ASP A 25 -16.78 2.64 2.41
CA ASP A 25 -16.22 3.71 3.24
C ASP A 25 -15.22 4.58 2.48
N ALA A 26 -14.81 4.19 1.26
CA ALA A 26 -13.93 4.95 0.38
C ALA A 26 -14.47 4.95 -1.06
N GLU A 27 -14.92 6.11 -1.57
CA GLU A 27 -15.63 6.23 -2.85
C GLU A 27 -14.88 5.63 -4.05
N PHE A 28 -13.54 5.62 -4.02
CA PHE A 28 -12.71 5.09 -5.11
C PHE A 28 -12.49 3.56 -5.06
N CYS A 29 -12.89 2.87 -3.99
CA CYS A 29 -12.72 1.41 -3.84
C CYS A 29 -13.89 0.59 -4.43
N PHE A 30 -14.58 1.07 -5.46
CA PHE A 30 -15.87 0.52 -5.89
C PHE A 30 -15.86 -0.87 -6.56
N GLU A 31 -14.69 -1.47 -6.83
CA GLU A 31 -14.56 -2.74 -7.56
C GLU A 31 -14.35 -3.97 -6.67
N THR A 32 -14.11 -3.79 -5.38
CA THR A 32 -13.90 -4.89 -4.43
C THR A 32 -14.77 -4.69 -3.19
N GLU A 33 -15.02 -5.75 -2.43
CA GLU A 33 -15.82 -5.65 -1.20
C GLU A 33 -15.04 -5.04 -0.03
N GLN A 34 -13.71 -5.25 -0.02
CA GLN A 34 -12.85 -4.77 1.05
C GLN A 34 -11.75 -3.87 0.51
N CYS A 35 -11.51 -2.76 1.21
CA CYS A 35 -10.46 -1.80 0.92
C CYS A 35 -9.53 -1.58 2.12
N LEU A 36 -8.29 -1.14 1.84
CA LEU A 36 -7.42 -0.60 2.87
C LEU A 36 -7.94 0.78 3.28
N LEU A 37 -8.47 0.87 4.50
CA LEU A 37 -8.93 2.12 5.08
C LEU A 37 -7.78 2.84 5.78
N PHE A 38 -7.95 4.13 5.97
CA PHE A 38 -6.96 5.03 6.55
C PHE A 38 -7.65 6.14 7.32
N ASP A 39 -6.88 6.81 8.17
CA ASP A 39 -7.29 8.08 8.76
C ASP A 39 -6.63 9.22 8.00
N VAL A 40 -7.43 10.21 7.58
CA VAL A 40 -6.91 11.44 7.00
C VAL A 40 -6.36 12.31 8.13
N ILE A 41 -5.07 12.64 8.06
CA ILE A 41 -4.41 13.57 8.98
C ILE A 41 -4.67 15.01 8.51
N CYS A 42 -4.46 15.27 7.21
CA CYS A 42 -4.77 16.54 6.57
C CYS A 42 -4.80 16.40 5.04
N GLU A 43 -5.37 17.39 4.39
CA GLU A 43 -5.47 17.48 2.93
C GLU A 43 -5.06 18.89 2.48
N THR A 44 -4.39 18.94 1.34
CA THR A 44 -3.98 20.17 0.64
C THR A 44 -4.39 20.05 -0.83
N ASP A 45 -4.26 21.12 -1.60
CA ASP A 45 -4.52 21.08 -3.05
C ASP A 45 -3.55 20.14 -3.80
N ASP A 46 -2.40 19.80 -3.21
CA ASP A 46 -1.34 19.02 -3.87
C ASP A 46 -1.17 17.58 -3.38
N TYR A 47 -1.50 17.33 -2.12
CA TYR A 47 -1.37 16.02 -1.48
C TYR A 47 -2.24 15.88 -0.24
N GLU A 48 -2.51 14.63 0.10
CA GLU A 48 -3.15 14.21 1.34
C GLU A 48 -2.14 13.52 2.24
N VAL A 49 -2.26 13.68 3.56
CA VAL A 49 -1.50 12.91 4.55
C VAL A 49 -2.44 11.88 5.18
N ARG A 50 -2.08 10.61 5.06
CA ARG A 50 -2.85 9.47 5.59
C ARG A 50 -2.07 8.69 6.61
N HIS A 51 -2.76 8.22 7.65
CA HIS A 51 -2.29 7.17 8.54
C HIS A 51 -2.86 5.82 8.12
N TYR A 52 -2.00 4.83 7.96
CA TYR A 52 -2.37 3.43 7.75
C TYR A 52 -1.91 2.59 8.93
N ASP A 53 -2.81 1.74 9.43
CA ASP A 53 -2.48 0.75 10.46
C ASP A 53 -1.65 -0.41 9.89
N SER A 54 -1.04 -1.19 10.78
CA SER A 54 -0.32 -2.40 10.43
C SER A 54 -1.20 -3.41 9.70
N VAL A 55 -0.77 -3.86 8.52
CA VAL A 55 -1.51 -4.81 7.69
C VAL A 55 -0.56 -5.81 7.01
N LYS A 56 -1.07 -7.02 6.78
CA LYS A 56 -0.39 -8.07 6.02
C LYS A 56 -0.75 -8.00 4.54
N TRP A 57 0.27 -8.22 3.73
CA TRP A 57 0.21 -8.28 2.29
C TRP A 57 0.76 -9.62 1.81
N VAL A 58 0.28 -10.07 0.66
CA VAL A 58 0.99 -11.07 -0.14
C VAL A 58 1.74 -10.37 -1.26
N SER A 59 3.04 -10.66 -1.40
CA SER A 59 3.95 -9.89 -2.25
C SER A 59 4.88 -10.76 -3.06
N THR A 60 5.39 -10.19 -4.14
CA THR A 60 6.42 -10.81 -4.97
C THR A 60 7.32 -9.74 -5.58
N ASN A 61 8.59 -10.09 -5.78
CA ASN A 61 9.56 -9.23 -6.42
C ASN A 61 9.70 -9.59 -7.89
N GLU A 62 9.79 -8.60 -8.75
CA GLU A 62 10.09 -8.81 -10.17
C GLU A 62 11.16 -7.82 -10.63
N ARG A 63 12.19 -8.33 -11.31
CA ARG A 63 13.26 -7.49 -11.86
C ARG A 63 13.01 -7.21 -13.32
N SER A 64 12.88 -5.96 -13.72
CA SER A 64 12.58 -5.59 -15.11
C SER A 64 13.16 -4.23 -15.48
N PHE A 65 13.28 -3.95 -16.78
CA PHE A 65 13.56 -2.60 -17.25
C PHE A 65 12.31 -1.71 -17.21
N MET A 66 11.15 -2.31 -17.49
CA MET A 66 9.85 -1.63 -17.61
C MET A 66 8.90 -2.11 -16.51
N MET A 67 8.15 -1.17 -15.93
CA MET A 67 7.18 -1.41 -14.87
C MET A 67 6.05 -2.33 -15.36
N GLU A 68 5.53 -2.09 -16.55
CA GLU A 68 4.38 -2.80 -17.12
C GLU A 68 4.67 -4.30 -17.26
N MET A 69 5.87 -4.64 -17.72
CA MET A 69 6.32 -6.03 -17.82
C MET A 69 6.51 -6.68 -16.45
N ALA A 70 6.97 -5.91 -15.46
CA ALA A 70 7.12 -6.40 -14.09
C ALA A 70 5.75 -6.67 -13.46
N ALA A 71 4.85 -5.71 -13.59
CA ALA A 71 3.49 -5.75 -13.06
C ALA A 71 2.72 -6.95 -13.61
N MET A 72 2.78 -7.22 -14.93
CA MET A 72 2.10 -8.39 -15.50
C MET A 72 2.58 -9.72 -14.91
N ARG A 73 3.90 -9.91 -14.74
CA ARG A 73 4.47 -11.15 -14.18
C ARG A 73 4.16 -11.29 -12.70
N ALA A 74 4.33 -10.20 -11.95
CA ALA A 74 4.05 -10.15 -10.52
C ALA A 74 2.56 -10.41 -10.24
N PHE A 75 1.66 -9.72 -10.96
CA PHE A 75 0.22 -9.91 -10.84
C PHE A 75 -0.16 -11.35 -11.10
N ARG A 76 0.36 -12.00 -12.14
CA ARG A 76 0.07 -13.42 -12.42
C ARG A 76 0.47 -14.34 -11.26
N ARG A 77 1.63 -14.09 -10.62
CA ARG A 77 2.06 -14.89 -9.46
C ARG A 77 1.14 -14.68 -8.25
N LEU A 78 0.80 -13.44 -7.93
CA LEU A 78 -0.09 -13.12 -6.82
C LEU A 78 -1.54 -13.59 -7.07
N TYR A 79 -1.98 -13.52 -8.32
CA TYR A 79 -3.27 -14.06 -8.74
C TYR A 79 -3.33 -15.58 -8.56
N GLY A 80 -2.25 -16.31 -8.86
CA GLY A 80 -2.12 -17.73 -8.53
C GLY A 80 -2.33 -17.99 -7.04
N TYR A 81 -1.67 -17.21 -6.17
CA TYR A 81 -1.80 -17.34 -4.72
C TYR A 81 -3.25 -17.21 -4.25
N ILE A 82 -3.96 -16.15 -4.65
CA ILE A 82 -5.35 -15.92 -4.22
C ILE A 82 -6.35 -16.88 -4.88
N THR A 83 -5.98 -17.56 -5.97
CA THR A 83 -6.85 -18.53 -6.66
C THR A 83 -6.57 -19.99 -6.30
N GLY A 84 -5.57 -20.27 -5.46
CA GLY A 84 -5.34 -21.58 -4.88
C GLY A 84 -3.88 -22.04 -4.74
N ASP A 85 -2.90 -21.26 -5.20
CA ASP A 85 -1.46 -21.60 -5.05
C ASP A 85 -0.95 -21.26 -3.62
N ASN A 86 -1.64 -21.80 -2.63
CA ASN A 86 -1.31 -21.72 -1.20
C ASN A 86 -1.54 -23.08 -0.55
N GLU A 87 -0.97 -23.28 0.64
CA GLU A 87 -0.87 -24.60 1.32
C GLU A 87 -2.22 -25.31 1.57
N HIS A 88 -3.33 -24.59 1.43
CA HIS A 88 -4.68 -25.09 1.66
C HIS A 88 -5.56 -25.05 0.41
N GLY A 89 -5.04 -24.65 -0.76
CA GLY A 89 -5.85 -24.50 -1.97
C GLY A 89 -6.99 -23.49 -1.81
N LYS A 90 -6.86 -22.55 -0.86
CA LYS A 90 -7.91 -21.60 -0.53
C LYS A 90 -8.04 -20.55 -1.63
N LYS A 91 -9.28 -20.20 -1.94
CA LYS A 91 -9.58 -18.98 -2.71
C LYS A 91 -9.68 -17.82 -1.72
N ILE A 92 -9.04 -16.72 -2.07
CA ILE A 92 -8.98 -15.49 -1.29
C ILE A 92 -9.56 -14.41 -2.19
N ASP A 93 -10.49 -13.63 -1.65
CA ASP A 93 -11.11 -12.56 -2.41
C ASP A 93 -10.10 -11.43 -2.67
N MET A 94 -10.22 -10.85 -3.87
CA MET A 94 -9.39 -9.70 -4.24
C MET A 94 -9.84 -8.47 -3.45
N THR A 95 -8.89 -7.66 -3.02
CA THR A 95 -9.12 -6.40 -2.32
C THR A 95 -8.37 -5.28 -3.02
N THR A 96 -8.65 -4.03 -2.62
CA THR A 96 -7.94 -2.85 -3.11
C THR A 96 -7.25 -2.10 -1.98
N PRO A 97 -6.13 -1.40 -2.24
CA PRO A 97 -5.45 -1.30 -3.53
C PRO A 97 -4.45 -2.44 -3.82
N VAL A 98 -4.01 -2.51 -5.07
CA VAL A 98 -2.75 -3.14 -5.46
C VAL A 98 -1.63 -2.11 -5.35
N VAL A 99 -0.58 -2.45 -4.63
CA VAL A 99 0.57 -1.55 -4.39
C VAL A 99 1.80 -2.09 -5.10
N VAL A 100 2.57 -1.22 -5.75
CA VAL A 100 3.85 -1.56 -6.37
C VAL A 100 4.94 -0.65 -5.81
N LYS A 101 5.88 -1.22 -5.04
CA LYS A 101 7.08 -0.50 -4.61
C LYS A 101 8.02 -0.31 -5.79
N MET A 102 8.33 0.95 -6.06
CA MET A 102 9.17 1.41 -7.15
C MET A 102 10.50 1.88 -6.55
N VAL A 103 11.61 1.18 -6.82
CA VAL A 103 12.94 1.63 -6.39
C VAL A 103 13.52 2.56 -7.44
N ASP A 104 14.06 3.71 -7.00
CA ASP A 104 14.71 4.68 -7.86
C ASP A 104 15.81 4.01 -8.68
N LYS A 105 15.75 4.22 -10.00
CA LYS A 105 16.69 3.61 -10.93
C LYS A 105 16.99 4.52 -12.10
N LYS A 106 18.18 4.32 -12.69
CA LYS A 106 18.48 4.90 -14.00
C LYS A 106 17.73 4.13 -15.10
N PHE A 107 17.33 4.81 -16.17
CA PHE A 107 16.58 4.19 -17.28
C PHE A 107 17.27 2.94 -17.86
N TRP A 108 18.60 2.94 -17.92
CA TRP A 108 19.44 1.83 -18.42
C TRP A 108 19.57 0.65 -17.44
N GLN A 109 19.01 0.75 -16.23
CA GLN A 109 19.12 -0.28 -15.19
C GLN A 109 17.78 -1.01 -15.02
N ARG A 110 17.90 -2.30 -14.67
CA ARG A 110 16.75 -3.07 -14.19
C ARG A 110 16.40 -2.59 -12.79
N GLY A 111 15.12 -2.28 -12.59
CA GLY A 111 14.54 -2.02 -11.29
C GLY A 111 14.07 -3.33 -10.65
N THR A 112 13.98 -3.32 -9.32
CA THR A 112 13.23 -4.34 -8.60
C THR A 112 11.89 -3.71 -8.24
N TYR A 113 10.81 -4.35 -8.68
CA TYR A 113 9.43 -3.96 -8.42
C TYR A 113 8.84 -4.95 -7.44
N THR A 114 8.33 -4.47 -6.31
CA THR A 114 7.63 -5.34 -5.34
C THR A 114 6.15 -5.06 -5.45
N MET A 115 5.40 -5.98 -6.04
CA MET A 115 3.94 -5.89 -6.06
C MET A 115 3.38 -6.56 -4.81
N SER A 116 2.31 -5.98 -4.27
CA SER A 116 1.63 -6.43 -3.07
C SER A 116 0.11 -6.39 -3.29
N PHE A 117 -0.56 -7.49 -2.96
CA PHE A 117 -2.01 -7.52 -2.77
C PHE A 117 -2.33 -7.46 -1.29
N LEU A 118 -3.28 -6.61 -0.93
CA LEU A 118 -3.79 -6.53 0.43
C LEU A 118 -4.51 -7.85 0.74
N LEU A 119 -4.23 -8.42 1.91
CA LEU A 119 -5.00 -9.58 2.37
C LEU A 119 -6.32 -9.09 2.97
N PRO A 120 -7.46 -9.73 2.69
CA PRO A 120 -8.73 -9.36 3.31
C PRO A 120 -8.69 -9.62 4.81
N ALA A 121 -9.61 -9.01 5.56
CA ALA A 121 -9.67 -8.99 7.02
C ALA A 121 -9.57 -10.40 7.64
N GLU A 122 -10.26 -11.39 7.06
CA GLU A 122 -10.25 -12.79 7.50
C GLU A 122 -8.87 -13.47 7.38
N HIS A 123 -7.98 -12.93 6.54
CA HIS A 123 -6.63 -13.44 6.31
C HIS A 123 -5.52 -12.59 6.94
N GLN A 124 -5.85 -11.47 7.58
CA GLN A 124 -4.87 -10.61 8.27
C GLN A 124 -4.15 -11.33 9.43
N LYS A 125 -4.85 -12.18 10.19
CA LYS A 125 -4.25 -12.91 11.31
C LYS A 125 -3.37 -14.08 10.85
N ASN A 126 -3.96 -14.97 10.06
CA ASN A 126 -3.37 -16.25 9.64
C ASN A 126 -3.55 -16.46 8.13
N PRO A 127 -2.76 -15.78 7.29
CA PRO A 127 -2.81 -16.01 5.84
C PRO A 127 -2.25 -17.39 5.49
N PRO A 128 -2.85 -18.11 4.53
CA PRO A 128 -2.31 -19.41 4.11
C PRO A 128 -0.93 -19.20 3.47
N LYS A 129 0.01 -20.09 3.77
CA LYS A 129 1.38 -19.98 3.24
C LYS A 129 1.40 -20.15 1.71
N PRO A 130 2.12 -19.30 0.96
CA PRO A 130 2.32 -19.48 -0.48
C PRO A 130 3.07 -20.79 -0.79
N THR A 131 2.70 -21.45 -1.88
CA THR A 131 3.45 -22.63 -2.40
C THR A 131 4.57 -22.22 -3.37
N ASN A 132 4.43 -21.06 -4.01
CA ASN A 132 5.46 -20.47 -4.86
C ASN A 132 6.54 -19.78 -4.02
N SER A 133 7.81 -20.14 -4.20
CA SER A 133 8.94 -19.58 -3.45
C SER A 133 9.26 -18.11 -3.76
N GLU A 134 8.74 -17.56 -4.86
CA GLU A 134 8.86 -16.14 -5.21
C GLU A 134 7.76 -15.27 -4.59
N VAL A 135 6.80 -15.88 -3.89
CA VAL A 135 5.68 -15.22 -3.23
C VAL A 135 5.85 -15.32 -1.73
N PHE A 136 5.70 -14.20 -1.03
CA PHE A 136 5.91 -14.12 0.41
C PHE A 136 4.84 -13.25 1.07
N ILE A 137 4.55 -13.54 2.34
CA ILE A 137 3.72 -12.69 3.17
C ILE A 137 4.64 -11.72 3.91
N HIS A 138 4.28 -10.44 3.96
CA HIS A 138 4.94 -9.49 4.84
C HIS A 138 3.92 -8.58 5.52
N GLU A 139 4.32 -7.98 6.63
CA GLU A 139 3.52 -7.03 7.40
C GLU A 139 4.17 -5.66 7.28
N THR A 140 3.39 -4.65 6.92
CA THR A 140 3.80 -3.25 7.00
C THR A 140 3.42 -2.72 8.38
N PRO A 141 4.30 -1.97 9.07
CA PRO A 141 3.95 -1.36 10.34
C PRO A 141 2.97 -0.19 10.13
N ASP A 142 2.43 0.34 11.23
CA ASP A 142 1.72 1.62 11.24
C ASP A 142 2.59 2.70 10.57
N VAL A 143 2.01 3.43 9.62
CA VAL A 143 2.78 4.31 8.74
C VAL A 143 1.97 5.53 8.32
N ASN A 144 2.62 6.69 8.36
CA ASN A 144 2.10 7.90 7.72
C ASN A 144 2.65 8.00 6.30
N VAL A 145 1.80 8.34 5.34
CA VAL A 145 2.19 8.53 3.95
C VAL A 145 1.63 9.83 3.38
N TYR A 146 2.41 10.47 2.52
CA TYR A 146 1.94 11.51 1.63
C TYR A 146 1.38 10.85 0.36
N VAL A 147 0.19 11.26 -0.05
CA VAL A 147 -0.56 10.69 -1.16
C VAL A 147 -0.87 11.76 -2.19
N ARG A 148 -0.60 11.46 -3.46
CA ARG A 148 -1.13 12.23 -4.59
C ARG A 148 -1.99 11.34 -5.49
N SER A 149 -3.25 11.71 -5.64
CA SER A 149 -4.23 11.01 -6.47
C SER A 149 -4.23 11.50 -7.91
N TYR A 150 -4.47 10.60 -8.86
CA TYR A 150 -4.59 10.93 -10.27
C TYR A 150 -5.44 9.93 -11.05
N GLY A 151 -6.11 10.43 -12.09
CA GLY A 151 -6.91 9.61 -12.99
C GLY A 151 -6.12 8.94 -14.11
N GLY A 152 -6.81 8.13 -14.90
CA GLY A 152 -6.25 7.50 -16.10
C GLY A 152 -5.48 6.21 -15.83
N TRP A 153 -4.52 5.88 -16.70
CA TRP A 153 -3.77 4.62 -16.61
C TRP A 153 -2.51 4.78 -15.77
N MET A 154 -2.27 3.84 -14.87
CA MET A 154 -1.02 3.71 -14.12
C MET A 154 0.11 3.20 -15.03
N THR A 155 0.62 4.08 -15.88
CA THR A 155 1.81 3.83 -16.71
C THR A 155 3.06 4.33 -16.00
N ALA A 156 4.23 3.78 -16.34
CA ALA A 156 5.49 4.22 -15.71
C ALA A 156 5.75 5.72 -15.92
N LEU A 157 5.32 6.27 -17.06
CA LEU A 157 5.48 7.68 -17.39
C LEU A 157 4.60 8.58 -16.51
N GLU A 158 3.34 8.19 -16.33
CA GLU A 158 2.39 8.98 -15.53
C GLU A 158 2.72 8.89 -14.04
N ASP A 159 3.08 7.70 -13.56
CA ASP A 159 3.57 7.48 -12.19
C ASP A 159 4.81 8.35 -11.88
N ASP A 160 5.81 8.37 -12.77
CA ASP A 160 6.99 9.23 -12.61
C ASP A 160 6.64 10.72 -12.60
N ARG A 161 5.69 11.15 -13.44
CA ARG A 161 5.21 12.53 -13.48
C ARG A 161 4.56 12.93 -12.15
N GLN A 162 3.67 12.10 -11.63
CA GLN A 162 2.96 12.38 -10.38
C GLN A 162 3.88 12.30 -9.16
N THR A 163 4.83 11.37 -9.18
CA THR A 163 5.88 11.27 -8.15
C THR A 163 6.72 12.54 -8.09
N ARG A 164 7.15 13.08 -9.24
CA ARG A 164 7.91 14.34 -9.29
C ARG A 164 7.09 15.54 -8.81
N ASN A 165 5.80 15.60 -9.14
CA ASN A 165 4.92 16.65 -8.63
C ASN A 165 4.77 16.57 -7.11
N LEU A 166 4.56 15.36 -6.57
CA LEU A 166 4.47 15.14 -5.13
C LEU A 166 5.76 15.54 -4.41
N TYR A 167 6.93 15.11 -4.91
CA TYR A 167 8.21 15.56 -4.33
C TYR A 167 8.38 17.07 -4.38
N GLY A 168 8.00 17.73 -5.48
CA GLY A 168 8.04 19.18 -5.58
C GLY A 168 7.21 19.88 -4.51
N ALA A 169 5.95 19.45 -4.32
CA ALA A 169 5.06 19.99 -3.30
C ALA A 169 5.58 19.75 -1.87
N LEU A 170 6.15 18.58 -1.61
CA LEU A 170 6.74 18.25 -0.31
C LEU A 170 8.02 19.07 -0.03
N ASP A 171 8.89 19.23 -1.02
CA ASP A 171 10.12 20.01 -0.90
C ASP A 171 9.81 21.50 -0.66
N GLU A 172 8.77 22.05 -1.29
CA GLU A 172 8.34 23.44 -1.13
C GLU A 172 7.95 23.79 0.32
N VAL A 173 7.27 22.87 1.00
CA VAL A 173 6.86 23.05 2.40
C VAL A 173 7.87 22.50 3.41
N GLY A 174 9.03 22.02 2.95
CA GLY A 174 10.08 21.46 3.80
C GLY A 174 9.70 20.14 4.48
N ALA A 175 8.74 19.39 3.90
CA ALA A 175 8.33 18.09 4.40
C ALA A 175 9.44 17.05 4.25
N LYS A 176 9.57 16.18 5.25
CA LYS A 176 10.55 15.09 5.23
C LYS A 176 9.89 13.78 4.88
N TYR A 177 10.55 13.01 4.03
CA TYR A 177 10.04 11.76 3.50
C TYR A 177 11.16 10.80 3.12
N GLN A 178 10.86 9.50 3.14
CA GLN A 178 11.83 8.46 2.82
C GLN A 178 12.20 8.50 1.33
N LYS A 179 13.50 8.52 1.04
CA LYS A 179 14.05 8.62 -0.31
C LYS A 179 14.45 7.26 -0.87
N GLY A 180 14.62 7.19 -2.19
CA GLY A 180 15.12 6.01 -2.90
C GLY A 180 14.03 5.05 -3.38
N TYR A 181 12.78 5.30 -3.00
CA TYR A 181 11.63 4.57 -3.50
C TYR A 181 10.33 5.34 -3.29
N HIS A 182 9.30 4.97 -4.04
CA HIS A 182 7.91 5.37 -3.84
C HIS A 182 6.99 4.17 -4.09
N PHE A 183 5.68 4.37 -3.96
CA PHE A 183 4.70 3.36 -4.32
C PHE A 183 3.75 3.88 -5.39
N ALA A 184 3.58 3.08 -6.45
CA ALA A 184 2.50 3.22 -7.41
C ALA A 184 1.31 2.39 -6.94
N VAL A 185 0.12 2.98 -6.86
CA VAL A 185 -1.03 2.37 -6.19
C VAL A 185 -2.25 2.40 -7.11
N GLY A 186 -2.90 1.25 -7.29
CA GLY A 186 -4.05 1.09 -8.19
C GLY A 186 -5.24 0.45 -7.52
N TYR A 187 -6.41 1.02 -7.79
CA TYR A 187 -7.68 0.57 -7.21
C TYR A 187 -8.56 -0.16 -8.23
N ASN A 188 -8.29 0.00 -9.52
CA ASN A 188 -9.16 -0.50 -10.58
C ASN A 188 -8.53 -1.64 -11.37
N SER A 189 -9.38 -2.60 -11.75
CA SER A 189 -9.09 -3.69 -12.66
C SER A 189 -8.41 -3.21 -13.93
N PRO A 190 -7.49 -4.01 -14.51
CA PRO A 190 -6.91 -3.71 -15.83
C PRO A 190 -7.94 -3.53 -16.95
N MET A 191 -9.18 -4.02 -16.77
CA MET A 191 -10.26 -3.90 -17.75
C MET A 191 -11.08 -2.60 -17.60
N THR A 192 -10.92 -1.86 -16.49
CA THR A 192 -11.67 -0.62 -16.23
C THR A 192 -11.14 0.51 -17.10
N MET A 193 -12.02 1.09 -17.92
CA MET A 193 -11.62 2.08 -18.94
C MET A 193 -11.77 3.53 -18.49
N PHE A 194 -12.75 3.84 -17.64
CA PHE A 194 -13.10 5.19 -17.20
C PHE A 194 -13.15 5.29 -15.68
N ASN A 195 -13.08 6.51 -15.14
CA ASN A 195 -13.12 6.79 -13.71
C ASN A 195 -12.10 5.98 -12.88
N ARG A 196 -10.91 5.80 -13.46
CA ARG A 196 -9.81 5.13 -12.78
C ARG A 196 -9.25 6.04 -11.70
N HIS A 197 -8.96 5.48 -10.53
CA HIS A 197 -8.26 6.11 -9.43
C HIS A 197 -6.92 5.40 -9.23
N ASN A 198 -5.84 6.18 -9.30
CA ASN A 198 -4.51 5.71 -8.97
C ASN A 198 -3.86 6.75 -8.06
N GLU A 199 -2.84 6.32 -7.33
CA GLU A 199 -2.14 7.18 -6.39
C GLU A 199 -0.65 6.93 -6.43
N VAL A 200 0.12 7.95 -6.08
CA VAL A 200 1.52 7.81 -5.68
C VAL A 200 1.61 8.02 -4.18
N TRP A 201 2.28 7.09 -3.47
CA TRP A 201 2.57 7.24 -2.05
C TRP A 201 4.05 7.39 -1.78
N VAL A 202 4.37 8.29 -0.85
CA VAL A 202 5.71 8.48 -0.30
C VAL A 202 5.62 8.42 1.22
N VAL A 203 6.49 7.64 1.85
CA VAL A 203 6.46 7.44 3.31
C VAL A 203 7.01 8.67 4.02
N VAL A 204 6.29 9.16 5.03
CA VAL A 204 6.71 10.27 5.89
C VAL A 204 7.99 9.88 6.65
N GLU A 205 8.93 10.82 6.78
CA GLU A 205 10.10 10.69 7.65
C GLU A 205 10.01 11.71 8.79
N GLY A 206 9.72 11.25 10.01
CA GLY A 206 9.46 12.13 11.15
C GLY A 206 7.99 12.55 11.21
N ASP A 207 7.74 13.82 11.50
CA ASP A 207 6.38 14.36 11.63
C ASP A 207 5.82 14.78 10.25
N PRO A 208 4.56 14.45 9.94
CA PRO A 208 3.93 14.90 8.71
C PRO A 208 3.75 16.42 8.73
N VAL A 209 3.96 17.06 7.58
CA VAL A 209 3.71 18.50 7.42
C VAL A 209 2.30 18.68 6.85
N CYS A 210 1.51 19.47 7.58
CA CYS A 210 0.19 19.93 7.16
C CYS A 210 0.26 21.46 7.10
N PRO A 211 0.55 22.06 5.94
CA PRO A 211 0.57 23.50 5.83
C PRO A 211 -0.83 24.02 6.16
N ALA A 212 -0.91 25.02 7.04
CA ALA A 212 -2.17 25.72 7.26
C ALA A 212 -2.59 26.34 5.93
N PHE A 213 -3.87 26.23 5.56
CA PHE A 213 -4.42 27.02 4.47
C PHE A 213 -4.13 28.50 4.78
N GLU A 214 -3.20 29.11 4.04
CA GLU A 214 -3.10 30.56 4.01
C GLU A 214 -4.28 31.04 3.16
N GLU A 215 -5.28 31.66 3.79
CA GLU A 215 -6.35 32.34 3.07
C GLU A 215 -5.71 33.44 2.17
N PRO A 216 -6.12 33.53 0.89
CA PRO A 216 -5.57 34.49 -0.06
C PRO A 216 -5.85 35.97 0.28
#